data_AF-A0A2S0USA0-F1
#
_entry.id   AF-A0A2S0USA0-F1
#
_cell.length_a   1.000
_cell.length_b   1.000
_cell.length_c   1.000
_cell.angle_alpha   90.00
_cell.angle_beta   90.00
_cell.angle_gamma   90.00
#
_symmetry.space_group_name_H-M   'P 1'
#
loop_
_entity.id
_entity.type
_entity.pdbx_description
1 polymer ?
#
loop_
_entity_poly.entity_id
_entity_poly.type
_entity_poly.pdbx_seq_one_letter_code
_entity_poly.pdbx_strand_id
1 'polypeptide(L)'
;MFGWFRIEGFLMDLLDTSVIDDVRDALGDDAYLGFVRRMLSEMRGLGPVLTGLQGDPEALAQAAHRAAGSAVSVGASGLHGRLKAIEDSARAGGDCSALVGGLDAEIDATEAAIGALLA
;
A
#
# COMPACT_ATOMS: atom_id res chain seq x y z
N MET A 1 2.77 33.49 3.35
CA MET A 1 1.45 32.91 3.01
C MET A 1 1.71 31.44 2.69
N PHE A 2 1.67 30.60 3.72
CA PHE A 2 2.12 29.21 3.64
C PHE A 2 1.00 28.35 3.02
N GLY A 3 1.36 27.51 2.04
CA GLY A 3 0.41 26.68 1.31
C GLY A 3 -0.07 25.50 2.14
N TRP A 4 -1.29 25.59 2.65
CA TRP A 4 -1.99 24.50 3.35
C TRP A 4 -2.67 23.50 2.40
N PHE A 5 -2.73 23.79 1.09
CA PHE A 5 -3.47 22.98 0.11
C PHE A 5 -2.76 21.71 -0.39
N ARG A 6 -1.50 21.45 -0.01
CA ARG A 6 -0.69 20.36 -0.59
C ARG A 6 -0.69 19.06 0.23
N ILE A 7 -1.17 19.10 1.48
CA ILE A 7 -1.19 17.91 2.35
C ILE A 7 -2.48 17.10 2.13
N GLU A 8 -3.62 17.76 1.94
CA GLU A 8 -4.91 17.07 1.71
C GLU A 8 -4.93 16.27 0.40
N GLY A 9 -4.39 16.81 -0.69
CA GLY A 9 -4.32 16.08 -1.97
C GLY A 9 -3.40 14.85 -1.93
N PHE A 10 -2.34 14.89 -1.12
CA PHE A 10 -1.43 13.76 -0.96
C PHE A 10 -2.01 12.66 -0.07
N LEU A 11 -2.78 13.03 0.97
CA LEU A 11 -3.50 12.07 1.81
C LEU A 11 -4.61 11.34 1.05
N MET A 12 -5.34 12.04 0.16
CA MET A 12 -6.40 11.41 -0.67
C MET A 12 -5.85 10.42 -1.70
N ASP A 13 -4.60 10.58 -2.14
CA ASP A 13 -3.96 9.61 -3.04
C ASP A 13 -3.41 8.37 -2.30
N LEU A 14 -3.14 8.49 -0.99
CA LEU A 14 -2.57 7.41 -0.18
C LEU A 14 -3.63 6.53 0.49
N LEU A 15 -4.72 7.14 0.96
CA LEU A 15 -5.75 6.49 1.74
C LEU A 15 -7.14 6.67 1.12
N ASP A 16 -7.90 5.58 1.09
CA ASP A 16 -9.35 5.58 0.85
C ASP A 16 -10.07 5.68 2.19
N THR A 17 -10.42 6.89 2.60
CA THR A 17 -11.08 7.13 3.89
C THR A 17 -12.48 6.52 3.95
N SER A 18 -13.15 6.30 2.83
CA SER A 18 -14.46 5.65 2.83
C SER A 18 -14.38 4.19 3.26
N VAL A 19 -13.38 3.46 2.76
CA VAL A 19 -13.10 2.08 3.19
C VAL A 19 -12.70 2.06 4.67
N ILE A 20 -11.89 3.03 5.11
CA ILE A 20 -11.46 3.11 6.50
C ILE A 20 -12.66 3.32 7.42
N ASP A 21 -13.53 4.26 7.09
CA ASP A 21 -14.74 4.56 7.87
C ASP A 21 -15.67 3.34 7.90
N ASP A 22 -15.91 2.68 6.76
CA ASP A 22 -16.75 1.47 6.68
C ASP A 22 -16.21 0.33 7.57
N VAL A 23 -14.89 0.09 7.57
CA VAL A 23 -14.27 -0.97 8.37
C VAL A 23 -14.30 -0.63 9.86
N ARG A 24 -14.05 0.63 10.22
CA ARG A 24 -14.10 1.10 11.60
C ARG A 24 -15.52 1.04 12.15
N ASP A 25 -16.53 1.44 11.37
CA ASP A 25 -17.94 1.36 11.75
C ASP A 25 -18.39 -0.09 11.93
N ALA A 26 -17.92 -1.01 11.08
CA ALA A 26 -18.29 -2.42 11.14
C ALA A 26 -17.62 -3.21 12.28
N LEU A 27 -16.33 -2.93 12.55
CA LEU A 27 -15.48 -3.80 13.39
C LEU A 27 -14.89 -3.09 14.63
N GLY A 28 -14.91 -1.76 14.65
CA GLY A 28 -14.30 -0.93 15.67
C GLY A 28 -12.82 -0.61 15.41
N ASP A 29 -12.36 0.48 16.03
CA ASP A 29 -11.02 1.04 15.84
C ASP A 29 -9.88 0.07 16.20
N ASP A 30 -10.03 -0.71 17.27
CA ASP A 30 -9.02 -1.68 17.71
C ASP A 30 -8.82 -2.80 16.68
N ALA A 31 -9.90 -3.29 16.08
CA ALA A 31 -9.85 -4.32 15.05
C ALA A 31 -9.21 -3.78 13.77
N TYR A 32 -9.60 -2.57 13.35
CA TYR A 32 -8.99 -1.87 12.23
C TYR A 32 -7.47 -1.70 12.42
N LEU A 33 -7.04 -1.20 13.59
CA LEU A 33 -5.63 -1.08 13.95
C LEU A 33 -4.88 -2.41 13.89
N GLY A 34 -5.52 -3.51 14.28
CA GLY A 34 -4.99 -4.86 14.13
C GLY A 34 -4.70 -5.22 12.67
N PHE A 35 -5.64 -4.93 11.77
CA PHE A 35 -5.46 -5.17 10.33
C PHE A 35 -4.36 -4.28 9.72
N VAL A 36 -4.33 -3.00 10.08
CA VAL A 36 -3.28 -2.08 9.61
C VAL A 36 -1.89 -2.58 10.03
N ARG A 37 -1.70 -2.94 11.29
CA ARG A 37 -0.40 -3.44 11.79
C ARG A 37 0.03 -4.71 11.08
N ARG A 38 -0.91 -5.62 10.84
CA ARG A 38 -0.66 -6.85 10.09
C ARG A 38 -0.23 -6.53 8.66
N MET A 39 -0.98 -5.69 7.97
CA MET A 39 -0.69 -5.27 6.59
C MET A 39 0.70 -4.62 6.51
N LEU A 40 1.02 -3.66 7.37
CA LEU A 40 2.33 -3.00 7.39
C LEU A 40 3.48 -4.00 7.65
N SER A 41 3.29 -4.95 8.56
CA SER A 41 4.27 -6.01 8.81
C SER A 41 4.48 -6.91 7.59
N GLU A 42 3.42 -7.26 6.86
CA GLU A 42 3.49 -8.03 5.62
C GLU A 42 4.25 -7.24 4.54
N MET A 43 3.94 -5.95 4.38
CA MET A 43 4.55 -5.08 3.37
C MET A 43 6.05 -4.86 3.59
N ARG A 44 6.49 -4.68 4.85
CA ARG A 44 7.92 -4.55 5.17
C ARG A 44 8.74 -5.80 4.83
N GLY A 45 8.11 -6.97 4.83
CA GLY A 45 8.74 -8.21 4.37
C GLY A 45 8.75 -8.39 2.86
N LEU A 46 7.97 -7.60 2.12
CA LEU A 46 7.67 -7.83 0.72
C LEU A 46 8.75 -7.30 -0.23
N GLY A 47 9.39 -6.17 0.10
CA GLY A 47 10.41 -5.52 -0.76
C GLY A 47 11.54 -6.46 -1.21
N PRO A 48 12.21 -7.19 -0.29
CA PRO A 48 13.23 -8.18 -0.64
C PRO A 48 12.69 -9.34 -1.49
N VAL A 49 11.44 -9.76 -1.23
CA VAL A 49 10.79 -10.84 -1.99
C VAL A 49 10.55 -10.40 -3.44
N LEU A 50 9.96 -9.23 -3.66
CA LEU A 50 9.72 -8.72 -5.02
C LEU A 50 11.02 -8.48 -5.79
N THR A 51 12.07 -8.01 -5.09
CA THR A 51 13.40 -7.85 -5.69
C THR A 51 13.97 -9.19 -6.16
N GLY A 52 13.83 -10.25 -5.34
CA GLY A 52 14.28 -11.60 -5.69
C GLY A 52 13.49 -12.25 -6.84
N LEU A 53 12.25 -11.81 -7.05
CA LEU A 53 11.34 -12.33 -8.08
C LEU A 53 11.42 -11.59 -9.41
N GLN A 54 12.28 -10.57 -9.57
CA GLN A 54 12.35 -9.82 -10.84
C GLN A 54 12.75 -10.67 -12.07
N GLY A 55 13.36 -11.84 -11.86
CA GLY A 55 13.66 -12.82 -12.91
C GLY A 55 12.51 -13.81 -13.20
N ASP A 56 11.42 -13.76 -12.44
CA ASP A 56 10.24 -14.62 -12.57
C ASP A 56 8.96 -13.76 -12.58
N PRO A 57 8.54 -13.29 -13.77
CA PRO A 57 7.43 -12.34 -13.89
C PRO A 57 6.09 -12.86 -13.35
N GLU A 58 5.81 -14.17 -13.46
CA GLU A 58 4.55 -14.72 -12.96
C GLU A 58 4.55 -14.77 -11.44
N ALA A 59 5.65 -15.23 -10.81
CA ALA A 59 5.77 -15.23 -9.37
C ALA A 59 5.76 -13.80 -8.80
N LEU A 60 6.41 -12.85 -9.48
CA LEU A 60 6.38 -11.42 -9.14
C LEU A 60 4.95 -10.87 -9.18
N ALA A 61 4.22 -11.11 -10.27
CA ALA A 61 2.84 -10.68 -10.42
C ALA A 61 1.94 -11.26 -9.31
N GLN A 62 2.10 -12.55 -9.00
CA GLN A 62 1.29 -13.21 -7.97
C GLN A 62 1.63 -12.72 -6.55
N ALA A 63 2.90 -12.42 -6.26
CA ALA A 63 3.30 -11.82 -5.00
C ALA A 63 2.71 -10.41 -4.83
N ALA A 64 2.82 -9.57 -5.87
CA ALA A 64 2.27 -8.22 -5.87
C ALA A 64 0.74 -8.22 -5.74
N HIS A 65 0.04 -9.09 -6.48
CA HIS A 65 -1.41 -9.24 -6.41
C HIS A 65 -1.92 -9.57 -5.01
N ARG A 66 -1.29 -10.55 -4.34
CA ARG A 66 -1.67 -10.95 -2.97
C ARG A 66 -1.49 -9.80 -1.99
N ALA A 67 -0.37 -9.09 -2.08
CA ALA A 67 -0.12 -7.93 -1.24
C ALA A 67 -1.12 -6.79 -1.52
N ALA A 68 -1.47 -6.56 -2.79
CA ALA A 68 -2.47 -5.56 -3.17
C ALA A 68 -3.81 -5.81 -2.47
N GLY A 69 -4.21 -7.08 -2.35
CA GLY A 69 -5.38 -7.52 -1.57
C GLY A 69 -5.34 -7.10 -0.09
N SER A 70 -4.19 -7.27 0.58
CA SER A 70 -4.01 -6.78 1.96
C SER A 70 -4.13 -5.26 2.05
N ALA A 71 -3.52 -4.51 1.12
CA ALA A 71 -3.56 -3.05 1.11
C ALA A 71 -4.98 -2.49 0.92
N VAL A 72 -5.74 -3.01 -0.05
CA VAL A 72 -7.10 -2.50 -0.34
C VAL A 72 -8.06 -2.73 0.84
N SER A 73 -7.91 -3.84 1.58
CA SER A 73 -8.78 -4.18 2.71
C SER A 73 -8.70 -3.23 3.92
N VAL A 74 -7.66 -2.40 3.99
CA VAL A 74 -7.46 -1.41 5.07
C VAL A 74 -7.52 0.03 4.56
N GLY A 75 -7.92 0.22 3.29
CA GLY A 75 -7.99 1.53 2.65
C GLY A 75 -6.64 2.13 2.26
N ALA A 76 -5.57 1.35 2.14
CA ALA A 76 -4.26 1.85 1.69
C ALA A 76 -4.18 1.94 0.15
N SER A 77 -4.91 2.90 -0.43
CA SER A 77 -5.09 3.05 -1.88
C SER A 77 -3.77 3.29 -2.63
N GLY A 78 -2.84 4.05 -2.06
CA GLY A 78 -1.51 4.29 -2.66
C GLY A 78 -0.68 3.02 -2.79
N LEU A 79 -0.58 2.23 -1.71
CA LEU A 79 0.09 0.93 -1.73
C LEU A 79 -0.60 -0.05 -2.69
N HIS A 80 -1.94 -0.11 -2.67
CA HIS A 80 -2.69 -0.94 -3.60
C HIS A 80 -2.38 -0.57 -5.06
N GLY A 81 -2.41 0.72 -5.41
CA GLY A 81 -2.10 1.20 -6.76
C GLY A 81 -0.68 0.86 -7.19
N ARG A 82 0.30 1.03 -6.30
CA ARG A 82 1.70 0.68 -6.58
C ARG A 82 1.89 -0.82 -6.82
N LEU A 83 1.31 -1.65 -5.96
CA LEU A 83 1.36 -3.11 -6.09
C LEU A 83 0.66 -3.58 -7.36
N LYS A 84 -0.45 -2.93 -7.71
CA LYS A 84 -1.15 -3.22 -8.97
C LYS A 84 -0.30 -2.87 -10.19
N ALA A 85 0.43 -1.75 -10.15
CA ALA A 85 1.37 -1.39 -11.21
C ALA A 85 2.52 -2.41 -11.35
N ILE A 86 3.03 -2.96 -10.24
CA ILE A 86 4.02 -4.06 -10.27
C ILE A 86 3.41 -5.30 -10.91
N GLU A 87 2.20 -5.70 -10.48
CA GLU A 87 1.49 -6.84 -11.06
C GLU A 87 1.34 -6.69 -12.58
N ASP A 88 0.79 -5.56 -13.03
CA ASP A 88 0.47 -5.33 -14.42
C ASP A 88 1.74 -5.23 -15.28
N SER A 89 2.79 -4.55 -14.78
CA SER A 89 4.09 -4.49 -15.45
C SER A 89 4.71 -5.89 -15.58
N ALA A 90 4.71 -6.69 -14.50
CA ALA A 90 5.25 -8.04 -14.52
C ALA A 90 4.51 -8.94 -15.52
N ARG A 91 3.17 -8.89 -15.54
CA ARG A 91 2.35 -9.64 -16.52
C ARG A 91 2.61 -9.21 -17.97
N ALA A 92 2.93 -7.94 -18.18
CA ALA A 92 3.30 -7.42 -19.50
C ALA A 92 4.76 -7.71 -19.90
N GLY A 93 5.57 -8.31 -19.01
CA GLY A 93 7.00 -8.53 -19.22
C GLY A 93 7.83 -7.22 -19.14
N GLY A 94 7.31 -6.21 -18.46
CA GLY A 94 7.98 -4.92 -18.25
C GLY A 94 9.00 -4.94 -17.10
N ASP A 95 9.84 -3.89 -17.06
CA ASP A 95 10.76 -3.67 -15.94
C ASP A 95 10.00 -3.13 -14.72
N CYS A 96 10.14 -3.81 -13.58
CA CYS A 96 9.52 -3.43 -12.31
C CYS A 96 10.50 -2.78 -11.32
N SER A 97 11.77 -2.58 -11.69
CA SER A 97 12.85 -2.17 -10.78
C SER A 97 12.55 -0.88 -10.03
N ALA A 98 12.08 0.16 -10.74
CA ALA A 98 11.73 1.44 -10.15
C ALA A 98 10.47 1.36 -9.24
N LEU A 99 9.50 0.53 -9.63
CA LEU A 99 8.28 0.34 -8.84
C LEU A 99 8.59 -0.36 -7.52
N VAL A 100 9.38 -1.44 -7.56
CA VAL A 100 9.85 -2.18 -6.38
C VAL A 100 10.76 -1.31 -5.50
N GLY A 101 11.71 -0.58 -6.10
CA GLY A 101 12.70 0.21 -5.38
C GLY A 101 12.14 1.39 -4.57
N GLY A 102 10.91 1.84 -4.85
CA GLY A 102 10.25 2.87 -4.05
C GLY A 102 9.14 2.35 -3.13
N LEU A 103 8.99 1.03 -2.97
CA LEU A 103 7.94 0.45 -2.14
C LEU A 103 8.09 0.86 -0.66
N ASP A 104 9.31 0.87 -0.12
CA ASP A 104 9.55 1.22 1.30
C ASP A 104 9.10 2.65 1.62
N ALA A 105 9.39 3.60 0.73
CA ALA A 105 8.95 4.98 0.89
C ALA A 105 7.42 5.12 0.87
N GLU A 106 6.73 4.30 0.06
CA GLU A 106 5.27 4.25 0.02
C GLU A 106 4.67 3.68 1.31
N ILE A 107 5.34 2.66 1.88
CA ILE A 107 4.96 2.06 3.17
C ILE A 107 5.08 3.09 4.28
N ASP A 108 6.21 3.78 4.37
CA ASP A 108 6.46 4.82 5.37
C ASP A 108 5.44 5.96 5.26
N ALA A 109 5.14 6.40 4.04
CA ALA A 109 4.14 7.44 3.80
C ALA A 109 2.73 7.00 4.21
N THR A 110 2.36 5.75 3.92
CA THR A 110 1.06 5.17 4.30
C THR A 110 0.94 5.03 5.82
N GLU A 111 1.98 4.55 6.50
CA GLU A 111 2.00 4.42 7.97
C GLU A 111 1.85 5.79 8.64
N ALA A 112 2.58 6.81 8.15
CA ALA A 112 2.47 8.17 8.65
C ALA A 112 1.06 8.75 8.42
N ALA A 113 0.47 8.50 7.25
CA ALA A 113 -0.88 8.95 6.92
C ALA A 113 -1.94 8.31 7.84
N ILE A 114 -1.88 7.00 8.06
CA ILE A 114 -2.80 6.30 8.96
C ILE A 114 -2.60 6.81 10.41
N GLY A 115 -1.35 6.98 10.83
CA GLY A 115 -1.04 7.53 12.15
C GLY A 115 -1.63 8.93 12.37
N ALA A 116 -1.60 9.79 11.35
CA ALA A 116 -2.18 11.12 11.41
C ALA A 116 -3.72 11.12 11.41
N LEU A 117 -4.35 10.15 10.72
CA LEU A 117 -5.80 10.01 10.67
C LEU A 117 -6.40 9.56 12.01
N LEU A 118 -5.63 8.77 12.78
CA LEU A 118 -6.08 8.16 14.03
C LEU A 118 -5.65 8.92 15.30
N ALA A 119 -4.90 10.01 15.14
CA ALA A 119 -4.45 10.88 16.23
C ALA A 119 -5.51 11.90 16.64
#